data_AF-A0A562K6F7-F1
#
_entry.id   AF-A0A562K6F7-F1
#
_cell.length_a   1.000
_cell.length_b   1.000
_cell.length_c   1.000
_cell.angle_alpha   90.00
_cell.angle_beta   90.00
_cell.angle_gamma   90.00
#
_symmetry.space_group_name_H-M   'P 1'
#
loop_
_entity.id
_entity.type
_entity.pdbx_description
1 polymer ?
#
loop_
_entity_poly.entity_id
_entity_poly.type
_entity_poly.pdbx_seq_one_letter_code
_entity_poly.pdbx_strand_id
1 'polypeptide(L)'
;MKNEQFDIETLKLIGNKLDYIYSIAKCNYNDSPELMDTIENLAQVANMFAKIRIQELKGHVETTSPQGFIVSKLANSYSRMKNYEKQKDIDFPTWKL
;
A
#
# COMPACT_ATOMS: atom_id res chain seq x y z
N MET A 1 -20.50 -22.93 -4.38
CA MET A 1 -20.22 -21.48 -4.52
C MET A 1 -19.46 -21.29 -5.82
N LYS A 2 -19.91 -20.44 -6.74
CA LYS A 2 -19.04 -20.02 -7.86
C LYS A 2 -17.90 -19.22 -7.24
N ASN A 3 -16.65 -19.59 -7.54
CA ASN A 3 -15.50 -18.78 -7.15
C ASN A 3 -15.70 -17.38 -7.74
N GLU A 4 -15.86 -16.38 -6.88
CA GLU A 4 -15.85 -14.97 -7.29
C GLU A 4 -14.44 -14.68 -7.78
N GLN A 5 -14.26 -14.72 -9.10
CA GLN A 5 -13.01 -14.29 -9.73
C GLN A 5 -13.09 -12.79 -9.97
N PHE A 6 -11.95 -12.11 -9.81
CA PHE A 6 -11.83 -10.70 -10.21
C PHE A 6 -12.18 -10.53 -11.69
N ASP A 7 -13.05 -9.58 -12.00
CA ASP A 7 -13.26 -9.07 -13.35
C ASP A 7 -12.49 -7.76 -13.59
N ILE A 8 -12.26 -7.45 -14.87
CA ILE A 8 -11.43 -6.31 -15.29
C ILE A 8 -12.05 -4.97 -14.86
N GLU A 9 -13.37 -4.82 -14.90
CA GLU A 9 -14.03 -3.54 -14.57
C GLU A 9 -13.97 -3.27 -13.07
N THR A 10 -14.17 -4.29 -12.24
CA THR A 10 -13.94 -4.19 -10.79
C THR A 10 -12.49 -3.83 -10.48
N LEU A 11 -11.51 -4.46 -11.14
CA LEU A 11 -10.09 -4.14 -10.91
C LEU A 11 -9.73 -2.72 -11.36
N LYS A 12 -10.30 -2.23 -12.48
CA LYS A 12 -10.13 -0.82 -12.90
C LYS A 12 -10.74 0.14 -11.88
N LEU A 13 -11.93 -0.16 -11.35
CA LEU A 13 -12.56 0.64 -10.32
C LEU A 13 -11.71 0.68 -9.04
N ILE A 14 -11.15 -0.46 -8.63
CA ILE A 14 -10.19 -0.53 -7.52
C ILE A 14 -8.97 0.35 -7.81
N GLY A 15 -8.37 0.23 -9.00
CA GLY A 15 -7.24 1.06 -9.42
C GLY A 15 -7.53 2.55 -9.35
N ASN A 16 -8.67 3.00 -9.90
CA ASN A 16 -9.08 4.41 -9.85
C ASN A 16 -9.24 4.93 -8.41
N LYS A 17 -9.81 4.12 -7.51
CA LYS A 17 -9.92 4.48 -6.09
C LYS A 17 -8.57 4.58 -5.41
N LEU A 18 -7.65 3.67 -5.72
CA LEU A 18 -6.28 3.69 -5.20
C LEU A 18 -5.49 4.89 -5.73
N ASP A 19 -5.65 5.25 -7.00
CA ASP A 19 -5.04 6.45 -7.59
C ASP A 19 -5.58 7.73 -6.96
N TYR A 20 -6.88 7.77 -6.63
CA TYR A 20 -7.46 8.88 -5.86
C TYR A 20 -6.84 8.98 -4.46
N ILE A 21 -6.76 7.87 -3.72
CA ILE A 21 -6.14 7.83 -2.38
C ILE A 21 -4.68 8.29 -2.46
N TYR A 22 -3.92 7.77 -3.42
CA TYR A 22 -2.54 8.18 -3.70
C TYR A 22 -2.43 9.69 -3.91
N SER A 23 -3.29 10.26 -4.78
CA SER A 23 -3.30 11.68 -5.10
C SER A 23 -3.56 12.54 -3.86
N ILE A 24 -4.58 12.19 -3.07
CA ILE A 24 -4.91 12.89 -1.83
C ILE A 24 -3.76 12.80 -0.82
N ALA A 25 -3.19 11.62 -0.59
CA ALA A 25 -2.10 11.46 0.36
C ALA A 25 -0.87 12.29 -0.04
N LYS A 26 -0.51 12.26 -1.32
CA LYS A 26 0.64 13.02 -1.84
C LYS A 26 0.45 14.53 -1.73
N CYS A 27 -0.74 15.04 -2.10
CA CYS A 27 -1.03 16.48 -2.06
C CYS A 27 -1.04 17.05 -0.65
N ASN A 28 -1.41 16.23 0.35
CA ASN A 28 -1.53 16.63 1.74
C ASN A 28 -0.37 16.11 2.61
N TYR A 29 0.76 15.75 2.00
CA TYR A 29 1.92 15.18 2.69
C TYR A 29 2.35 16.00 3.92
N ASN A 30 2.36 17.33 3.80
CA ASN A 30 2.82 18.21 4.87
C ASN A 30 1.89 18.26 6.10
N ASP A 31 0.63 17.82 5.99
CA ASP A 31 -0.32 17.83 7.11
C ASP A 31 -0.01 16.73 8.13
N SER A 32 0.40 15.56 7.63
CA SER A 32 0.84 14.44 8.45
C SER A 32 1.78 13.54 7.64
N PRO A 33 3.09 13.88 7.56
CA PRO A 33 4.04 13.23 6.65
C PRO A 33 4.11 11.71 6.78
N GLU A 34 4.17 11.20 8.02
CA GLU A 34 4.28 9.76 8.27
C GLU A 34 3.01 9.01 7.89
N LEU A 35 1.84 9.57 8.21
CA LEU A 35 0.55 8.97 7.87
C LEU A 35 0.36 8.98 6.35
N MET A 36 0.56 10.13 5.72
CA MET A 36 0.33 10.31 4.29
C MET A 36 1.29 9.47 3.46
N ASP A 37 2.58 9.42 3.77
CA ASP A 37 3.51 8.55 3.06
C ASP A 37 3.21 7.06 3.29
N THR A 38 2.72 6.69 4.47
CA THR A 38 2.27 5.29 4.72
C THR A 38 1.07 4.93 3.84
N ILE A 39 0.07 5.81 3.77
CA ILE A 39 -1.12 5.64 2.92
C ILE A 39 -0.72 5.61 1.44
N GLU A 40 0.13 6.54 1.00
CA GLU A 40 0.64 6.63 -0.37
C GLU A 40 1.31 5.32 -0.80
N ASN A 41 2.25 4.82 0.01
CA ASN A 41 3.00 3.62 -0.29
C ASN A 41 2.11 2.37 -0.34
N LEU A 42 1.15 2.24 0.59
CA LEU A 42 0.22 1.10 0.60
C LEU A 42 -0.76 1.15 -0.59
N ALA A 43 -1.24 2.34 -0.97
CA ALA A 43 -2.09 2.52 -2.15
C ALA A 43 -1.35 2.10 -3.43
N GLN A 44 -0.08 2.49 -3.57
CA GLN A 44 0.77 2.09 -4.70
C GLN A 44 1.00 0.58 -4.76
N VAL A 45 1.22 -0.09 -3.62
CA VAL A 45 1.38 -1.55 -3.55
C VAL A 45 0.10 -2.26 -4.00
N ALA A 46 -1.06 -1.86 -3.45
CA ALA A 46 -2.34 -2.44 -3.84
C ALA A 46 -2.63 -2.21 -5.33
N ASN A 47 -2.29 -1.04 -5.86
CA ASN A 47 -2.54 -0.72 -7.28
C ASN A 47 -1.64 -1.56 -8.19
N MET A 48 -0.40 -1.84 -7.77
CA MET A 48 0.49 -2.75 -8.50
C MET A 48 -0.10 -4.17 -8.58
N PHE A 49 -0.66 -4.71 -7.49
CA PHE A 49 -1.36 -6.00 -7.53
C PHE A 49 -2.57 -5.99 -8.47
N ALA A 50 -3.39 -4.94 -8.43
CA ALA A 50 -4.53 -4.80 -9.33
C ALA A 50 -4.09 -4.76 -10.80
N LYS A 51 -3.02 -4.02 -11.12
CA LYS A 51 -2.44 -3.92 -12.46
C LYS A 51 -1.92 -5.26 -12.98
N ILE A 52 -1.18 -6.01 -12.16
CA ILE A 52 -0.70 -7.35 -12.51
C ILE A 52 -1.89 -8.26 -12.78
N ARG A 53 -2.93 -8.21 -11.94
CA ARG A 53 -4.11 -9.05 -12.12
C ARG A 53 -4.86 -8.73 -13.42
N ILE A 54 -4.97 -7.46 -13.79
CA ILE A 54 -5.53 -7.05 -15.09
C ILE A 54 -4.69 -7.61 -16.25
N GLN A 55 -3.36 -7.54 -16.15
CA GLN A 55 -2.44 -8.07 -17.17
C GLN A 55 -2.58 -9.59 -17.34
N GLU A 56 -2.67 -10.32 -16.23
CA GLU A 56 -2.93 -11.76 -16.23
C GLU A 56 -4.27 -12.09 -16.90
N LEU A 57 -5.35 -11.39 -16.56
CA LEU A 57 -6.68 -11.60 -17.15
C LEU A 57 -6.73 -11.27 -18.65
N LYS A 58 -5.89 -10.35 -19.11
CA LYS A 58 -5.74 -10.00 -20.54
C LYS A 58 -4.80 -10.93 -21.30
N GLY A 59 -4.05 -11.79 -20.61
CA GLY A 59 -3.04 -12.66 -21.21
C GLY A 59 -1.80 -11.91 -21.73
N HIS A 60 -1.53 -10.69 -21.24
CA HIS A 60 -0.41 -9.88 -21.70
C HIS A 60 0.31 -9.20 -20.52
N VAL A 61 1.63 -9.33 -20.45
CA VAL A 61 2.47 -8.77 -19.39
C VAL A 61 3.18 -7.52 -19.90
N GLU A 62 2.92 -6.38 -19.26
CA GLU A 62 3.60 -5.10 -19.55
C GLU A 62 4.52 -4.68 -18.40
N THR A 63 4.27 -5.15 -17.18
CA THR A 63 5.02 -4.74 -15.98
C THR A 63 6.31 -5.55 -15.86
N THR A 64 7.46 -4.88 -15.93
CA THR A 64 8.78 -5.53 -15.97
C THR A 64 9.35 -5.92 -14.60
N SER A 65 9.01 -5.21 -13.53
CA SER A 65 9.52 -5.50 -12.18
C SER A 65 8.48 -5.20 -11.08
N PRO A 66 7.38 -5.96 -11.03
CA PRO A 66 6.34 -5.73 -10.03
C PRO A 66 6.84 -5.97 -8.60
N GLN A 67 7.67 -7.01 -8.39
CA GLN A 67 8.17 -7.38 -7.07
C GLN A 67 9.11 -6.32 -6.49
N GLY A 68 10.07 -5.83 -7.28
CA GLY A 68 11.00 -4.79 -6.83
C GLY A 68 10.27 -3.51 -6.45
N PHE A 69 9.26 -3.12 -7.24
CA PHE A 69 8.40 -1.98 -6.92
C PHE A 69 7.68 -2.17 -5.58
N ILE A 70 6.98 -3.30 -5.41
CA ILE A 70 6.24 -3.60 -4.17
C ILE A 70 7.16 -3.59 -2.95
N VAL A 71 8.31 -4.26 -3.02
CA VAL A 71 9.29 -4.30 -1.92
C VAL A 71 9.77 -2.89 -1.57
N SER A 72 10.08 -2.06 -2.56
CA SER A 72 10.57 -0.70 -2.34
C SER A 72 9.53 0.17 -1.61
N LYS A 73 8.25 0.01 -1.94
CA LYS A 73 7.15 0.78 -1.35
C LYS A 73 6.78 0.28 0.05
N LEU A 74 6.78 -1.04 0.26
CA LEU A 74 6.51 -1.62 1.56
C LEU A 74 7.59 -1.31 2.61
N ALA A 75 8.85 -1.17 2.19
CA ALA A 75 9.98 -0.98 3.12
C ALA A 75 9.76 0.18 4.10
N ASN A 76 9.30 1.33 3.61
CA ASN A 76 9.06 2.52 4.42
C ASN A 76 7.93 2.30 5.45
N SER A 77 6.75 1.88 4.97
CA SER A 77 5.59 1.63 5.82
C SER A 77 5.89 0.56 6.88
N TYR A 78 6.56 -0.53 6.50
CA TYR A 78 6.96 -1.59 7.42
C TYR A 78 7.95 -1.09 8.48
N SER A 79 9.00 -0.36 8.07
CA SER A 79 9.98 0.19 9.01
C SER A 79 9.33 1.13 10.02
N ARG A 80 8.36 1.96 9.60
CA ARG A 80 7.62 2.84 10.51
C ARG A 80 6.80 2.06 11.53
N MET A 81 6.05 1.04 11.09
CA MET A 81 5.28 0.22 12.02
C MET A 81 6.18 -0.51 13.02
N LYS A 82 7.33 -1.01 12.57
CA LYS A 82 8.33 -1.61 13.46
C LYS A 82 8.87 -0.61 14.49
N ASN A 83 9.07 0.65 14.10
CA ASN A 83 9.50 1.69 15.03
C ASN A 83 8.39 2.07 16.02
N TYR A 84 7.13 2.14 15.57
CA TYR A 84 5.97 2.36 16.41
C TYR A 84 5.78 1.25 17.46
N GLU A 85 5.94 -0.01 17.07
CA GLU A 85 5.92 -1.14 18.02
C GLU A 85 7.00 -1.01 19.10
N LYS A 86 8.24 -0.66 18.71
CA LYS A 86 9.34 -0.46 19.66
C LYS A 86 9.09 0.67 20.66
N GLN A 87 8.36 1.72 20.26
CA GLN A 87 8.02 2.82 21.17
C GLN A 87 7.05 2.36 22.27
N LYS A 88 6.16 1.39 21.97
CA LYS A 88 5.24 0.83 22.98
C LYS A 88 5.93 -0.02 24.04
N ASP A 89 7.06 -0.65 23.72
CA ASP A 89 7.87 -1.38 24.72
C ASP A 89 8.54 -0.45 25.75
N ILE A 90 8.63 0.85 25.46
CA ILE A 90 9.27 1.85 26.33
C ILE A 90 8.24 2.55 27.26
N ASP A 91 6.94 2.40 26.98
CA ASP A 91 5.83 2.99 27.76
C ASP A 91 5.50 2.21 29.06
N PHE A 92 6.43 1.42 29.60
CA PHE A 92 6.33 0.95 30.98
C PHE A 92 6.82 2.06 31.91
N PRO A 93 5.96 2.68 32.74
CA PRO A 93 6.40 3.79 33.56
C PRO A 93 7.39 3.28 34.62
N THR A 94 8.59 3.84 34.64
CA THR A 94 9.68 3.51 35.58
C THR A 94 9.33 3.77 37.05
N TRP A 95 8.22 4.46 37.34
CA TRP A 95 7.72 4.69 38.69
C TRP A 95 6.89 3.51 39.26
N LYS A 96 6.69 2.43 38.50
CA LYS A 96 6.03 1.19 38.96
C LYS A 96 7.00 0.05 39.33
N LEU A 97 8.29 0.32 39.46
CA LEU A 97 9.31 -0.63 39.96
C LEU A 97 9.55 -0.45 41.46
#